data_AF-A0A5Q5BS94-F1
#
_entry.id   AF-A0A5Q5BS94-F1
#
_cell.length_a   1.000
_cell.length_b   1.000
_cell.length_c   1.000
_cell.angle_alpha   90.00
_cell.angle_beta   90.00
_cell.angle_gamma   90.00
#
_symmetry.space_group_name_H-M   'P 1'
#
loop_
_entity.id
_entity.type
_entity.pdbx_description
1 polymer ?
#
loop_
_entity_poly.entity_id
_entity_poly.type
_entity_poly.pdbx_seq_one_letter_code
_entity_poly.pdbx_strand_id
1 'polypeptide(L)'
;MTVLGVYRPGKSLLHRLPAGVKLVGLGALIALMSVVVDTPAHLGVAALGVLAVLASARMGPRIVVTQLRPVLWVVAVIFAFQLLFTDWQRALVVCGILALSVALAAAVTTSTRTTDMLAAMTRAMRPLGRVGFPVEQVALGLALTIRAIPLMVETVRQVEEARRARGLRFSPRIVVAPVVVAALRTADGFADALAARGLD
;
A
#
# COMPACT_ATOMS: atom_id res chain seq x y z
N MET A 1 -6.98 4.47 -17.07
CA MET A 1 -6.94 3.97 -15.68
C MET A 1 -5.72 4.58 -15.03
N THR A 2 -5.88 5.38 -13.97
CA THR A 2 -4.74 6.04 -13.33
C THR A 2 -3.78 4.98 -12.82
N VAL A 3 -2.58 4.97 -13.40
CA VAL A 3 -1.53 3.96 -13.20
C VAL A 3 -1.10 3.85 -11.72
N LEU A 4 -1.35 4.90 -10.94
CA LEU A 4 -1.08 4.95 -9.51
C LEU A 4 -2.38 5.02 -8.71
N GLY A 5 -2.95 3.85 -8.41
CA GLY A 5 -3.60 3.66 -7.12
C GLY A 5 -5.10 3.34 -7.15
N VAL A 6 -5.44 2.37 -6.30
CA VAL A 6 -6.78 2.00 -5.80
C VAL A 6 -7.30 3.07 -4.82
N TYR A 7 -6.92 4.33 -5.00
CA TYR A 7 -7.43 5.41 -4.17
C TYR A 7 -8.78 5.84 -4.72
N ARG A 8 -9.82 5.80 -3.87
CA ARG A 8 -11.13 6.34 -4.22
C ARG A 8 -11.37 7.64 -3.45
N PRO A 9 -11.63 8.76 -4.15
CA PRO A 9 -11.99 9.99 -3.47
C PRO A 9 -13.31 9.79 -2.72
N GLY A 10 -13.30 10.03 -1.41
CA GLY A 10 -14.46 9.91 -0.53
C GLY A 10 -14.53 11.09 0.44
N LYS A 11 -15.74 11.42 0.92
CA LYS A 11 -15.96 12.56 1.85
C LYS A 11 -16.03 12.15 3.33
N SER A 12 -15.52 10.97 3.70
CA SER A 12 -15.61 10.46 5.08
C SER A 12 -14.68 11.21 6.05
N LEU A 13 -15.02 11.22 7.34
CA LEU A 13 -14.15 11.64 8.45
C LEU A 13 -12.78 10.97 8.40
N LEU A 14 -12.74 9.68 8.03
CA LEU A 14 -11.49 8.97 7.82
C LEU A 14 -10.66 9.64 6.72
N HIS A 15 -11.29 10.14 5.66
CA HIS A 15 -10.59 10.81 4.57
C HIS A 15 -9.94 12.15 4.96
N ARG A 16 -10.42 12.80 6.03
CA ARG A 16 -9.92 14.09 6.51
C ARG A 16 -8.73 13.98 7.47
N LEU A 17 -8.49 12.79 8.02
CA LEU A 17 -7.35 12.54 8.91
C LEU A 17 -6.03 12.51 8.11
N PRO A 18 -4.95 13.10 8.63
CA PRO A 18 -3.64 13.03 7.99
C PRO A 18 -3.15 11.58 7.94
N ALA A 19 -2.48 11.20 6.86
CA ALA A 19 -2.02 9.83 6.61
C ALA A 19 -1.18 9.26 7.76
N GLY A 20 -0.33 10.08 8.40
CA GLY A 20 0.49 9.66 9.53
C GLY A 20 -0.34 9.19 10.74
N VAL A 21 -1.41 9.91 11.09
CA VAL A 21 -2.29 9.53 12.20
C VAL A 21 -3.06 8.25 11.88
N LYS A 22 -3.47 8.06 10.62
CA LYS A 22 -4.10 6.81 10.20
C LYS A 22 -3.17 5.61 10.30
N LEU A 23 -1.92 5.76 9.87
CA LEU A 23 -0.94 4.66 9.88
C LEU A 23 -0.57 4.29 11.32
N VAL A 24 -0.35 5.29 12.18
CA VAL A 24 -0.11 5.06 13.61
C VAL A 24 -1.35 4.47 14.27
N GLY A 25 -2.54 4.98 13.97
CA GLY A 25 -3.81 4.47 14.49
C GLY A 25 -4.11 3.04 14.03
N LEU A 26 -3.78 2.69 12.79
CA LEU A 26 -3.85 1.33 12.26
C LEU A 26 -2.95 0.39 13.05
N GLY A 27 -1.67 0.75 13.22
CA GLY A 27 -0.71 -0.05 13.99
C GLY A 27 -1.13 -0.20 15.45
N ALA A 28 -1.54 0.90 16.09
CA ALA A 28 -2.01 0.90 17.47
C ALA A 28 -3.27 0.05 17.65
N LEU A 29 -4.24 0.12 16.73
CA LEU A 29 -5.46 -0.67 16.81
C LEU A 29 -5.19 -2.16 16.59
N ILE A 30 -4.31 -2.52 15.64
CA ILE A 30 -3.88 -3.91 15.44
C ILE A 30 -3.15 -4.44 16.69
N ALA A 31 -2.22 -3.66 17.24
CA ALA A 31 -1.50 -4.04 18.46
C ALA A 31 -2.45 -4.20 19.65
N LEU A 32 -3.39 -3.26 19.84
CA LEU A 32 -4.40 -3.33 20.89
C LEU A 32 -5.29 -4.56 20.72
N MET A 33 -5.77 -4.84 19.50
CA MET A 33 -6.54 -6.05 19.21
C MET A 33 -5.74 -7.31 19.51
N SER A 34 -4.44 -7.34 19.17
CA SER A 34 -3.59 -8.49 19.43
C SER A 34 -3.33 -8.76 20.91
N VAL A 35 -3.49 -7.76 21.79
CA VAL A 35 -3.25 -7.89 23.24
C VAL A 35 -4.55 -8.09 24.02
N VAL A 36 -5.67 -7.50 23.57
CA VAL A 36 -6.95 -7.53 24.30
C VAL A 36 -7.84 -8.70 23.87
N VAL A 37 -7.69 -9.18 22.63
CA VAL A 37 -8.54 -10.22 22.07
C VAL A 37 -7.96 -11.59 22.38
N ASP A 38 -8.23 -12.07 23.60
CA ASP A 38 -7.86 -13.42 24.03
C ASP A 38 -9.04 -14.41 23.93
N THR A 39 -10.27 -13.90 23.84
CA THR A 39 -11.49 -14.70 23.82
C THR A 39 -12.35 -14.45 22.58
N PRO A 40 -13.17 -15.44 22.15
CA PRO A 40 -14.12 -15.25 21.06
C PRO A 40 -15.12 -14.11 21.31
N ALA A 41 -15.45 -13.83 22.58
CA ALA A 41 -16.32 -12.72 22.96
C ALA A 41 -15.64 -11.37 22.70
N HIS A 42 -14.37 -11.21 23.09
CA HIS A 42 -13.59 -10.00 22.79
C HIS A 42 -13.40 -9.81 21.28
N LEU A 43 -13.29 -10.90 20.52
CA LEU A 43 -13.23 -10.84 19.06
C LEU A 43 -14.50 -10.23 18.47
N GLY A 44 -15.67 -10.59 19.00
CA GLY A 44 -16.96 -10.00 18.59
C GLY A 44 -17.01 -8.49 18.82
N VAL A 45 -16.56 -8.03 19.99
CA VAL A 45 -16.46 -6.59 20.30
C VAL A 45 -15.49 -5.88 19.36
N ALA A 46 -14.34 -6.48 19.11
CA ALA A 46 -13.33 -5.94 18.21
C ALA A 46 -13.85 -5.86 16.76
N ALA A 47 -14.61 -6.88 16.32
CA ALA A 47 -15.28 -6.89 15.01
C ALA A 47 -16.31 -5.76 14.89
N LEU A 48 -17.11 -5.52 15.92
CA LEU A 48 -18.06 -4.38 15.95
C LEU A 48 -17.33 -3.03 15.85
N GLY A 49 -16.20 -2.88 16.55
CA GLY A 49 -15.36 -1.68 16.44
C GLY A 49 -14.84 -1.44 15.02
N VAL A 50 -14.31 -2.49 14.38
CA VAL A 50 -13.83 -2.40 12.98
C VAL A 50 -14.97 -2.12 12.00
N LEU A 51 -16.15 -2.74 12.21
CA LEU A 51 -17.34 -2.45 11.40
C LEU A 51 -17.79 -0.99 11.56
N ALA A 52 -17.74 -0.43 12.77
CA ALA A 52 -18.04 0.98 13.00
C ALA A 52 -17.05 1.90 12.26
N VAL A 53 -15.76 1.56 12.26
CA VAL A 53 -14.73 2.30 11.48
C VAL A 53 -15.02 2.21 9.99
N LEU A 54 -15.32 1.01 9.47
CA LEU A 54 -15.66 0.79 8.05
C LEU A 54 -16.94 1.55 7.63
N ALA A 55 -17.95 1.54 8.49
CA ALA A 55 -19.20 2.29 8.28
C ALA A 55 -18.93 3.80 8.27
N SER A 56 -18.13 4.30 9.22
CA SER A 56 -17.71 5.71 9.24
C SER A 56 -16.92 6.10 7.99
N ALA A 57 -16.13 5.16 7.44
CA ALA A 57 -15.38 5.31 6.19
C ALA A 57 -16.29 5.36 4.94
N ARG A 58 -17.59 5.05 5.08
CA ARG A 58 -18.55 4.86 3.97
C ARG A 58 -18.01 3.89 2.91
N MET A 59 -17.32 2.85 3.36
CA MET A 59 -16.83 1.82 2.46
C MET A 59 -17.97 0.97 1.93
N GLY A 60 -18.05 0.82 0.60
CA GLY A 60 -18.94 -0.15 0.01
C GLY A 60 -18.51 -1.57 0.43
N PRO A 61 -19.43 -2.44 0.91
CA PRO A 61 -19.10 -3.80 1.37
C PRO A 61 -18.41 -4.63 0.29
N ARG A 62 -18.68 -4.33 -0.98
CA ARG A 62 -18.03 -4.96 -2.14
C ARG A 62 -16.51 -4.79 -2.16
N ILE A 63 -15.97 -3.67 -1.67
CA ILE A 63 -14.52 -3.42 -1.62
C ILE A 63 -13.87 -4.32 -0.57
N VAL A 64 -14.48 -4.41 0.61
CA VAL A 64 -14.02 -5.26 1.70
C VAL A 64 -14.00 -6.72 1.25
N VAL A 65 -15.08 -7.21 0.64
CA VAL A 65 -15.15 -8.59 0.14
C VAL A 65 -14.11 -8.86 -0.95
N THR A 66 -13.86 -7.91 -1.86
CA THR A 66 -12.87 -8.10 -2.93
C THR A 66 -11.45 -8.20 -2.38
N GLN A 67 -11.11 -7.43 -1.34
CA GLN A 67 -9.81 -7.53 -0.67
C GLN A 67 -9.69 -8.75 0.25
N LEU A 68 -10.76 -9.14 0.93
CA LEU A 68 -10.76 -10.32 1.80
C LEU A 68 -10.69 -11.62 1.00
N ARG A 69 -11.20 -11.67 -0.25
CA ARG A 69 -11.23 -12.89 -1.07
C ARG A 69 -9.88 -13.60 -1.22
N PRO A 70 -8.78 -12.93 -1.64
CA PRO A 70 -7.46 -13.59 -1.70
C PRO A 70 -6.94 -13.98 -0.32
N VAL A 71 -7.22 -13.16 0.70
CA VAL A 71 -6.75 -13.41 2.08
C VAL A 71 -7.49 -14.57 2.74
N LEU A 72 -8.76 -14.78 2.41
CA LEU A 72 -9.59 -15.88 2.90
C LEU A 72 -8.97 -17.25 2.61
N TRP A 73 -8.29 -17.39 1.46
CA TRP A 73 -7.59 -18.64 1.14
C TRP A 73 -6.42 -18.89 2.11
N VAL A 74 -5.61 -17.85 2.37
CA VAL A 74 -4.50 -17.92 3.33
C VAL A 74 -5.02 -18.17 4.75
N VAL A 75 -6.07 -17.44 5.16
CA VAL A 75 -6.71 -17.59 6.48
C VAL A 75 -7.29 -18.99 6.65
N ALA A 76 -7.88 -19.58 5.60
CA ALA A 76 -8.39 -20.95 5.65
C ALA A 76 -7.28 -21.98 5.86
N VAL A 77 -6.13 -21.83 5.19
CA VAL A 77 -4.96 -22.69 5.42
C VAL A 77 -4.46 -22.55 6.84
N ILE A 78 -4.28 -21.32 7.33
CA ILE A 78 -3.85 -21.05 8.71
C ILE A 78 -4.86 -21.66 9.70
N PHE A 79 -6.16 -21.47 9.48
CA PHE A 79 -7.21 -22.02 10.33
C PHE A 79 -7.14 -23.54 10.41
N ALA A 80 -6.95 -24.23 9.28
CA ALA A 80 -6.82 -25.69 9.23
C ALA A 80 -5.60 -26.18 10.03
N PHE A 81 -4.45 -25.52 9.87
CA PHE A 81 -3.27 -25.82 10.67
C PHE A 81 -3.52 -25.55 12.17
N GLN A 82 -4.10 -24.40 12.50
CA GLN A 82 -4.34 -24.03 13.89
C GLN A 82 -5.34 -24.96 14.58
N LEU A 83 -6.32 -25.49 13.85
CA LEU A 83 -7.27 -26.47 14.36
C LEU A 83 -6.62 -27.84 14.62
N LEU A 84 -5.57 -28.19 13.87
CA LEU A 84 -4.84 -29.45 14.02
C LEU A 84 -3.83 -29.41 15.18
N PHE A 85 -3.18 -28.26 15.40
CA PHE A 85 -2.10 -28.10 16.37
C PHE A 85 -2.51 -27.38 17.67
N THR A 86 -3.71 -26.83 17.74
CA THR A 86 -4.21 -26.01 18.87
C THR A 86 -5.71 -26.23 19.04
N ASP A 87 -6.40 -25.34 19.74
CA ASP A 87 -7.85 -25.36 19.94
C ASP A 87 -8.61 -24.51 18.93
N TRP A 88 -9.87 -24.89 18.65
CA TRP A 88 -10.77 -24.17 17.76
C TRP A 88 -11.00 -22.70 18.18
N GLN A 89 -11.00 -22.42 19.49
CA GLN A 89 -11.16 -21.06 20.02
C GLN A 89 -9.96 -20.17 19.64
N ARG A 90 -8.75 -20.71 19.76
CA ARG A 90 -7.52 -19.98 19.44
C ARG A 90 -7.36 -19.80 17.94
N ALA A 91 -7.75 -20.81 17.16
CA ALA A 91 -7.85 -20.72 15.70
C ALA A 91 -8.78 -19.58 15.25
N LEU A 92 -9.98 -19.48 15.85
CA LEU A 92 -10.92 -18.40 15.55
C LEU A 92 -10.38 -17.02 15.91
N VAL A 93 -9.74 -16.87 17.07
CA VAL A 93 -9.16 -15.60 17.51
C VAL A 93 -8.07 -15.14 16.55
N VAL A 94 -7.11 -16.00 16.22
CA VAL A 94 -5.99 -15.65 15.32
C VAL A 94 -6.49 -15.30 13.92
N CYS A 95 -7.34 -16.16 13.33
CA CYS A 95 -7.89 -15.93 12.00
C CYS A 95 -8.81 -14.70 11.96
N GLY A 96 -9.56 -14.45 13.04
CA GLY A 96 -10.41 -13.27 13.20
C GLY A 96 -9.59 -11.97 13.27
N ILE A 97 -8.54 -11.93 14.10
CA ILE A 97 -7.64 -10.77 14.18
C ILE A 97 -6.99 -10.49 12.83
N LEU A 98 -6.51 -11.53 12.13
CA LEU A 98 -5.94 -11.39 10.78
C LEU A 98 -6.94 -10.78 9.80
N ALA A 99 -8.16 -11.33 9.73
CA ALA A 99 -9.20 -10.84 8.83
C ALA A 99 -9.60 -9.39 9.13
N LEU A 100 -9.75 -9.04 10.41
CA LEU A 100 -10.08 -7.68 10.85
C LEU A 100 -8.94 -6.69 10.57
N SER A 101 -7.69 -7.10 10.78
CA SER A 101 -6.50 -6.30 10.48
C SER A 101 -6.42 -6.00 8.99
N VAL A 102 -6.70 -6.99 8.14
CA VAL A 102 -6.73 -6.84 6.69
C VAL A 102 -7.86 -5.91 6.26
N ALA A 103 -9.06 -6.03 6.85
CA ALA A 103 -10.17 -5.13 6.56
C ALA A 103 -9.85 -3.67 6.93
N LEU A 104 -9.18 -3.47 8.08
CA LEU A 104 -8.75 -2.15 8.54
C LEU A 104 -7.64 -1.57 7.64
N ALA A 105 -6.67 -2.39 7.25
CA ALA A 105 -5.62 -2.01 6.30
C ALA A 105 -6.20 -1.65 4.93
N ALA A 106 -7.20 -2.39 4.44
CA ALA A 106 -7.93 -2.06 3.23
C ALA A 106 -8.60 -0.69 3.32
N ALA A 107 -9.20 -0.38 4.48
CA ALA A 107 -9.81 0.91 4.76
C ALA A 107 -8.81 2.06 4.71
N VAL A 108 -7.64 1.90 5.31
CA VAL A 108 -6.58 2.92 5.28
C VAL A 108 -6.01 3.09 3.87
N THR A 109 -5.74 1.99 3.17
CA THR A 109 -5.11 1.99 1.83
C THR A 109 -5.99 2.69 0.78
N THR A 110 -7.28 2.41 0.79
CA THR A 110 -8.20 3.00 -0.20
C THR A 110 -8.61 4.43 0.15
N SER A 111 -8.53 4.82 1.43
CA SER A 111 -8.88 6.17 1.91
C SER A 111 -7.70 7.15 1.93
N THR A 112 -6.50 6.72 1.57
CA THR A 112 -5.28 7.55 1.63
C THR A 112 -4.58 7.57 0.28
N ARG A 113 -4.18 8.77 -0.18
CA ARG A 113 -3.42 8.89 -1.43
C ARG A 113 -1.99 8.40 -1.21
N THR A 114 -1.41 7.77 -2.24
CA THR A 114 -0.01 7.34 -2.22
C THR A 114 0.95 8.50 -1.92
N THR A 115 0.65 9.71 -2.43
CA THR A 115 1.41 10.94 -2.14
C THR A 115 1.35 11.34 -0.67
N ASP A 116 0.20 11.18 -0.03
CA ASP A 116 -0.01 11.56 1.37
C ASP A 116 0.64 10.54 2.31
N MET A 117 0.60 9.25 1.96
CA MET A 117 1.38 8.21 2.65
C MET A 117 2.87 8.51 2.60
N LEU A 118 3.36 8.97 1.44
CA LEU A 118 4.76 9.35 1.28
C LEU A 118 5.13 10.54 2.15
N ALA A 119 4.33 11.60 2.13
CA ALA A 119 4.56 12.78 2.94
C ALA A 119 4.56 12.45 4.44
N ALA A 120 3.68 11.54 4.86
CA ALA A 120 3.67 11.02 6.23
C ALA A 120 4.95 10.24 6.56
N MET A 121 5.43 9.39 5.65
CA MET A 121 6.66 8.62 5.82
C MET A 121 7.89 9.54 5.89
N THR A 122 7.97 10.54 5.01
CA THR A 122 9.01 11.58 5.05
C THR A 122 8.99 12.34 6.38
N ARG A 123 7.80 12.71 6.88
CA ARG A 123 7.66 13.38 8.17
C ARG A 123 8.09 12.48 9.34
N ALA A 124 7.84 11.18 9.25
CA ALA A 124 8.29 10.19 10.23
C ALA A 124 9.81 9.96 10.21
N MET A 125 10.47 10.19 9.06
CA MET A 125 11.93 10.09 8.94
C MET A 125 12.68 11.33 9.47
N ARG A 126 12.04 12.50 9.58
CA ARG A 126 12.67 13.72 10.13
C ARG A 126 13.44 13.54 11.45
N PRO A 127 12.95 12.83 12.48
CA PRO A 127 13.74 12.59 13.70
C PRO A 127 15.03 11.81 13.46
N LEU A 128 15.06 10.89 12.48
CA LEU A 128 16.29 10.16 12.12
C LEU A 128 17.36 11.07 11.52
N GLY A 129 16.96 12.23 10.98
CA GLY A 129 17.91 13.27 10.53
C GLY A 129 18.82 13.78 11.66
N ARG A 130 18.39 13.67 12.92
CA ARG A 130 19.27 14.00 14.07
C ARG A 130 20.43 13.02 14.25
N VAL A 131 20.36 11.84 13.65
CA VAL A 131 21.37 10.77 13.70
C VAL A 131 22.25 10.81 12.43
N GLY A 132 22.16 11.87 11.62
CA GLY A 132 22.93 12.01 10.38
C GLY A 132 22.29 11.32 9.16
N PHE A 133 21.04 10.86 9.25
CA PHE A 133 20.35 10.24 8.12
C PHE A 133 19.92 11.31 7.08
N PRO A 134 20.17 11.11 5.77
CA PRO A 134 19.87 12.11 4.74
C PRO A 134 18.39 12.13 4.34
N VAL A 135 17.53 12.61 5.24
CA VAL A 135 16.07 12.65 5.04
C VAL A 135 15.67 13.43 3.78
N GLU A 136 16.34 14.56 3.50
CA GLU A 136 16.05 15.43 2.35
C GLU A 136 16.29 14.71 1.02
N GLN A 137 17.43 14.02 0.89
CA GLN A 137 17.80 13.28 -0.32
C GLN A 137 16.86 12.09 -0.57
N VAL A 138 16.51 11.35 0.49
CA VAL A 138 15.54 10.25 0.43
C VAL A 138 14.17 10.77 0.02
N ALA A 139 13.72 11.89 0.61
CA ALA A 139 12.44 12.51 0.27
C ALA A 139 12.38 12.95 -1.20
N LEU A 140 13.46 13.57 -1.69
CA LEU A 140 13.59 13.97 -3.08
C LEU A 140 13.55 12.76 -4.03
N GLY A 141 14.36 11.74 -3.76
CA GLY A 141 14.41 10.52 -4.57
C GLY A 141 13.06 9.80 -4.62
N LEU A 142 12.35 9.76 -3.50
CA LEU A 142 11.04 9.14 -3.38
C LEU A 142 9.95 9.95 -4.11
N ALA A 143 10.00 11.28 -4.06
CA ALA A 143 9.11 12.16 -4.83
C ALA A 143 9.34 12.03 -6.34
N LEU A 144 10.61 11.97 -6.78
CA LEU A 144 10.98 11.73 -8.17
C LEU A 144 10.52 10.34 -8.63
N THR A 145 10.68 9.32 -7.80
CA THR A 145 10.25 7.95 -8.09
C THR A 145 8.74 7.88 -8.31
N ILE A 146 7.92 8.49 -7.45
CA ILE A 146 6.46 8.53 -7.65
C ILE A 146 6.10 9.20 -8.97
N ARG A 147 6.80 10.26 -9.37
CA ARG A 147 6.57 10.94 -10.64
C ARG A 147 7.08 10.12 -11.84
N ALA A 148 8.14 9.34 -11.66
CA ALA A 148 8.74 8.50 -12.69
C ALA A 148 7.91 7.24 -12.97
N ILE A 149 7.19 6.67 -11.98
CA ILE A 149 6.39 5.44 -12.19
C ILE A 149 5.35 5.60 -13.33
N PRO A 150 4.49 6.66 -13.36
CA PRO A 150 3.54 6.86 -14.45
C PRO A 150 4.24 7.03 -15.80
N LEU A 151 5.36 7.77 -15.81
CA LEU A 151 6.17 7.97 -17.01
C LEU A 151 6.68 6.64 -17.55
N MET A 152 7.25 5.79 -16.68
CA MET A 152 7.75 4.47 -17.04
C MET A 152 6.66 3.56 -17.59
N VAL A 153 5.46 3.59 -17.01
CA VAL A 153 4.34 2.80 -17.53
C VAL A 153 3.91 3.27 -18.91
N GLU A 154 3.91 4.58 -19.16
CA GLU A 154 3.63 5.11 -20.49
C GLU A 154 4.73 4.72 -21.49
N THR A 155 6.00 4.78 -21.09
CA THR A 155 7.12 4.31 -21.92
C THR A 155 7.00 2.83 -22.27
N VAL A 156 6.66 1.97 -21.30
CA VAL A 156 6.41 0.54 -21.55
C VAL A 156 5.28 0.35 -22.55
N ARG A 157 4.18 1.12 -22.40
CA ARG A 157 3.03 1.06 -23.30
C ARG A 157 3.42 1.48 -24.72
N GLN A 158 4.18 2.54 -24.88
CA GLN A 158 4.70 3.01 -26.18
C GLN A 158 5.61 1.98 -26.84
N VAL A 159 6.52 1.36 -26.07
CA VAL A 159 7.39 0.28 -26.57
C VAL A 159 6.56 -0.92 -27.02
N GLU A 160 5.51 -1.27 -26.28
CA GLU A 160 4.63 -2.38 -26.64
C GLU A 160 3.79 -2.08 -27.89
N GLU A 161 3.24 -0.87 -28.02
CA GLU A 161 2.51 -0.41 -29.20
C GLU A 161 3.42 -0.42 -30.45
N ALA A 162 4.64 0.11 -30.34
CA ALA A 162 5.63 0.08 -31.42
C ALA A 162 6.03 -1.36 -31.79
N ARG A 163 6.17 -2.26 -30.80
CA ARG A 163 6.44 -3.67 -31.05
C ARG A 163 5.31 -4.34 -31.82
N ARG A 164 4.06 -4.11 -31.42
CA ARG A 164 2.87 -4.67 -32.10
C ARG A 164 2.76 -4.16 -33.53
N ALA A 165 3.00 -2.87 -33.77
CA ALA A 165 2.99 -2.29 -35.12
C ALA A 165 4.05 -2.92 -36.05
N ARG A 166 5.18 -3.36 -35.48
CA ARG A 166 6.26 -4.06 -36.22
C ARG A 166 6.02 -5.57 -36.38
N GLY A 167 4.89 -6.11 -35.91
CA GLY A 167 4.57 -7.54 -36.02
C GLY A 167 5.49 -8.45 -35.18
N LEU A 168 6.27 -7.90 -34.24
CA LEU A 168 7.23 -8.67 -33.46
C LEU A 168 6.52 -9.47 -32.36
N ARG A 169 6.86 -10.77 -32.23
CA ARG A 169 6.37 -11.65 -31.16
C ARG A 169 6.85 -11.18 -29.78
N PHE A 170 6.10 -11.52 -28.74
CA PHE A 170 6.52 -11.22 -27.37
C PHE A 170 7.81 -11.98 -27.05
N SER A 171 8.89 -11.23 -26.82
CA SER A 171 10.16 -11.74 -26.30
C SER A 171 10.65 -10.77 -25.23
N PRO A 172 11.07 -11.25 -24.04
CA PRO A 172 11.56 -10.40 -22.96
C PRO A 172 12.67 -9.45 -23.43
N ARG A 173 13.59 -9.91 -24.29
CA ARG A 173 14.69 -9.08 -24.82
C ARG A 173 14.19 -7.88 -25.64
N ILE A 174 13.09 -8.05 -26.38
CA ILE A 174 12.50 -7.03 -27.27
C ILE A 174 11.79 -5.93 -26.48
N VAL A 175 11.30 -6.24 -25.26
CA VAL A 175 10.59 -5.27 -24.41
C VAL A 175 11.51 -4.68 -23.34
N VAL A 176 12.33 -5.51 -22.69
CA VAL A 176 13.15 -5.08 -21.55
C VAL A 176 14.29 -4.18 -21.99
N ALA A 177 15.03 -4.50 -23.05
CA ALA A 177 16.18 -3.69 -23.46
C ALA A 177 15.78 -2.24 -23.82
N PRO A 178 14.73 -1.97 -24.63
CA PRO A 178 14.29 -0.61 -24.89
C PRO A 178 13.80 0.14 -23.64
N VAL A 179 13.10 -0.57 -22.75
CA VAL A 179 12.58 0.03 -21.50
C VAL A 179 13.73 0.42 -20.57
N VAL A 180 14.76 -0.42 -20.43
CA VAL A 180 15.95 -0.12 -19.63
C VAL A 180 16.70 1.07 -20.22
N VAL A 181 16.92 1.10 -21.54
CA VAL A 181 17.57 2.24 -22.19
C VAL A 181 16.78 3.54 -22.00
N ALA A 182 15.45 3.48 -22.11
CA ALA A 182 14.60 4.63 -21.88
C ALA A 182 14.60 5.08 -20.40
N ALA A 183 14.67 4.14 -19.46
CA ALA A 183 14.81 4.42 -18.04
C ALA A 183 16.13 5.13 -17.73
N LEU A 184 17.25 4.65 -18.29
CA LEU A 184 18.57 5.27 -18.12
C LEU A 184 18.60 6.70 -18.66
N ARG A 185 18.10 6.91 -19.89
CA ARG A 185 18.01 8.26 -20.47
C ARG A 185 17.14 9.21 -19.63
N THR A 186 16.08 8.67 -19.02
CA THR A 186 15.21 9.44 -18.13
C THR A 186 15.93 9.79 -16.83
N ALA A 187 16.73 8.87 -16.29
CA ALA A 187 17.56 9.10 -15.12
C ALA A 187 18.65 10.15 -15.39
N ASP A 188 19.35 10.06 -16.52
CA ASP A 188 20.34 11.05 -16.96
C ASP A 188 19.70 12.45 -17.06
N GLY A 189 18.53 12.55 -17.71
CA GLY A 189 17.79 13.80 -17.80
C GLY A 189 17.33 14.37 -16.44
N PHE A 190 17.00 13.51 -15.47
CA PHE A 190 16.72 13.96 -14.11
C PHE A 190 17.98 14.43 -13.37
N ALA A 191 19.11 13.74 -13.56
CA ALA A 191 20.39 14.13 -12.97
C ALA A 191 20.84 15.50 -13.50
N ASP A 192 20.82 15.72 -14.82
CA ASP A 192 21.17 17.00 -15.43
C ASP A 192 20.27 18.14 -14.93
N ALA A 193 18.97 17.88 -14.78
CA ALA A 193 18.01 18.86 -14.28
C ALA A 193 18.19 19.17 -12.78
N LEU A 194 18.65 18.22 -11.98
CA LEU A 194 18.97 18.42 -10.56
C LEU A 194 20.26 19.22 -10.41
N ALA A 195 21.31 18.86 -11.15
CA ALA A 195 22.58 19.59 -11.18
C ALA A 195 22.36 21.06 -11.62
N ALA A 196 21.56 21.30 -12.67
CA ALA A 196 21.21 22.66 -13.11
C ALA A 196 20.43 23.48 -12.07
N ARG A 197 19.81 22.82 -11.08
CA ARG A 197 19.10 23.46 -9.97
C ARG A 197 19.96 23.60 -8.71
N GLY A 198 21.24 23.21 -8.76
CA GLY A 198 22.16 23.24 -7.63
C GLY A 198 21.86 22.18 -6.56
N LEU A 199 21.22 21.07 -6.97
CA LEU A 199 20.99 19.90 -6.12
C LEU A 199 21.96 18.79 -6.57
N ASP A 200 23.14 18.79 -5.96
CA ASP A 200 24.19 17.76 -6.14
C ASP A 200 24.09 16.64 -5.10
#